data_AF-A0A5B0PZE8-F1
#
_entry.id   AF-A0A5B0PZE8-F1
#
_cell.length_a   1.000
_cell.length_b   1.000
_cell.length_c   1.000
_cell.angle_alpha   90.00
_cell.angle_beta   90.00
_cell.angle_gamma   90.00
#
_symmetry.space_group_name_H-M   'P 1'
#
loop_
_entity.id
_entity.type
_entity.pdbx_description
1 polymer ?
#
loop_
_entity_poly.entity_id
_entity_poly.type
_entity_poly.pdbx_seq_one_letter_code
_entity_poly.pdbx_strand_id
1 'polypeptide(L)'
;MGFILYHPATKVAAVRMLIQGHDQSFIQTALGEPISRQSFGRWMELYQHTRCVIRNPNEYEQQGRPSLLSDSDTKFMIKLVQEEPGLFLDEIRERLYDENGTLLSVEAIHRNLVVKLSITLKKPSTMNIRKCLITKYDYVEKMRFVPAEFLVFTDESAICDRDLLRNFARAPKGSPSARFVVNQNPERISVLPAIGIGGILAMAVTDNTFNDPSDESLSKPQFYTCL
;
A
#
# COMPACT_ATOMS: atom_id res chain seq x y z
N MET A 1 41.13 4.58 -13.48
CA MET A 1 41.44 4.62 -12.03
C MET A 1 40.12 4.76 -11.28
N GLY A 2 39.82 3.84 -10.37
CA GLY A 2 38.58 3.85 -9.58
C GLY A 2 38.56 4.96 -8.53
N PHE A 3 37.37 5.32 -8.08
CA PHE A 3 37.19 6.26 -6.96
C PHE A 3 37.71 5.65 -5.66
N ILE A 4 38.60 6.36 -4.95
CA ILE A 4 39.11 5.98 -3.62
C ILE A 4 38.46 6.90 -2.59
N LEU A 5 37.80 6.29 -1.60
CA LEU A 5 37.15 7.02 -0.51
C LEU A 5 38.18 7.35 0.58
N TYR A 6 38.55 8.62 0.71
CA TYR A 6 39.41 9.10 1.80
C TYR A 6 38.59 9.60 2.98
N HIS A 7 39.01 9.24 4.20
CA HIS A 7 38.41 9.75 5.41
C HIS A 7 38.54 11.30 5.47
N PRO A 8 37.54 12.04 5.96
CA PRO A 8 37.60 13.50 6.02
C PRO A 8 38.84 14.05 6.72
N ALA A 9 39.26 13.41 7.82
CA ALA A 9 40.47 13.77 8.56
C ALA A 9 41.73 13.67 7.69
N THR A 10 41.84 12.64 6.84
CA THR A 10 42.95 12.46 5.90
C THR A 10 43.04 13.62 4.92
N LYS A 11 41.89 14.09 4.41
CA LYS A 11 41.85 15.25 3.50
C LYS A 11 42.32 16.52 4.19
N VAL A 12 41.83 16.77 5.41
CA VAL A 12 42.19 17.95 6.21
C VAL A 12 43.69 17.94 6.55
N ALA A 13 44.23 16.81 6.98
CA ALA A 13 45.65 16.64 7.28
C ALA A 13 46.51 16.88 6.02
N ALA A 14 46.13 16.29 4.88
CA ALA A 14 46.82 16.48 3.61
C ALA A 14 46.89 17.96 3.19
N VAL A 15 45.78 18.69 3.25
CA VAL A 15 45.75 20.13 2.92
C VAL A 15 46.58 20.95 3.92
N ARG A 16 46.51 20.64 5.21
CA ARG A 16 47.31 21.32 6.24
C ARG A 16 48.81 21.16 6.00
N MET A 17 49.25 19.94 5.68
CA MET A 17 50.66 19.65 5.41
C MET A 17 51.14 20.29 4.09
N LEU A 18 50.27 20.39 3.08
CA LEU A 18 50.58 21.14 1.85
C LEU A 18 50.78 22.64 2.13
N ILE A 19 49.93 23.24 2.98
CA ILE A 19 50.06 24.66 3.37
C ILE A 19 51.36 24.90 4.15
N GLN A 20 51.82 23.91 4.91
CA GLN A 20 53.09 23.94 5.63
C GLN A 20 54.32 23.74 4.70
N GLY A 21 54.12 23.52 3.41
CA GLY A 21 55.19 23.39 2.42
C GLY A 21 55.78 21.98 2.29
N HIS A 22 55.12 20.96 2.84
CA HIS A 22 55.56 19.58 2.66
C HIS A 22 55.26 19.07 1.24
N ASP A 23 56.18 18.27 0.70
CA ASP A 23 56.00 17.63 -0.61
C ASP A 23 54.94 16.52 -0.56
N GLN A 24 54.27 16.27 -1.69
CA GLN A 24 53.20 15.28 -1.80
C GLN A 24 53.69 13.86 -1.49
N SER A 25 54.93 13.53 -1.87
CA SER A 25 55.54 12.23 -1.57
C SER A 25 55.66 12.00 -0.06
N PHE A 26 56.14 13.00 0.67
CA PHE A 26 56.24 12.98 2.12
C PHE A 26 54.87 12.85 2.79
N ILE A 27 53.86 13.57 2.30
CA ILE A 27 52.50 13.52 2.86
C ILE A 27 51.88 12.13 2.67
N GLN A 28 52.05 11.50 1.51
CA GLN A 28 51.60 10.13 1.27
C GLN A 28 52.25 9.15 2.25
N THR A 29 53.57 9.26 2.48
CA THR A 29 54.28 8.42 3.44
C THR A 29 53.82 8.67 4.89
N ALA A 30 53.64 9.92 5.28
CA ALA A 30 53.24 10.30 6.64
C ALA A 30 51.80 9.91 6.98
N LEU A 31 50.89 9.98 6.00
CA LEU A 31 49.48 9.59 6.17
C LEU A 31 49.24 8.10 5.89
N GLY A 32 50.19 7.40 5.27
CA GLY A 32 50.05 6.00 4.87
C GLY A 32 49.01 5.78 3.77
N GLU A 33 48.65 6.83 3.02
CA GLU A 33 47.53 6.83 2.08
C GLU A 33 48.00 7.17 0.65
N PRO A 34 47.66 6.37 -0.37
CA PRO A 34 48.10 6.58 -1.75
C PRO A 34 47.28 7.69 -2.45
N ILE A 35 47.41 8.93 -1.98
CA ILE A 35 46.66 10.10 -2.47
C ILE A 35 47.16 10.54 -3.85
N SER A 36 46.31 10.53 -4.87
CA SER A 36 46.69 10.98 -6.21
C SER A 36 46.97 12.49 -6.30
N ARG A 37 47.84 12.91 -7.23
CA ARG A 37 48.11 14.33 -7.52
C ARG A 37 46.83 15.13 -7.79
N GLN A 38 45.87 14.53 -8.49
CA GLN A 38 44.58 15.13 -8.80
C GLN A 38 43.71 15.37 -7.56
N SER A 39 43.79 14.47 -6.56
CA SER A 39 43.08 14.62 -5.29
C SER A 39 43.66 15.78 -4.47
N PHE A 40 45.00 15.86 -4.38
CA PHE A 40 45.67 17.01 -3.77
C PHE A 40 45.26 18.33 -4.43
N GLY A 41 45.27 18.39 -5.77
CA GLY A 41 44.84 19.57 -6.51
C GLY A 41 43.40 19.97 -6.19
N ARG A 42 42.45 19.02 -6.27
CA ARG A 42 41.03 19.27 -5.98
C ARG A 42 40.78 19.75 -4.55
N TRP A 43 41.46 19.16 -3.56
CA TRP A 43 41.30 19.56 -2.16
C TRP A 43 41.91 20.94 -1.89
N MET A 44 43.06 21.23 -2.49
CA MET A 44 43.71 22.54 -2.36
C MET A 44 42.90 23.64 -3.03
N GLU A 45 42.37 23.40 -4.24
CA GLU A 45 41.49 24.32 -4.96
C GLU A 45 40.22 24.61 -4.13
N LEU A 46 39.57 23.56 -3.60
CA LEU A 46 38.41 23.72 -2.74
C LEU A 46 38.74 24.56 -1.49
N TYR A 47 39.88 24.32 -0.86
CA TYR A 47 40.33 25.07 0.31
C TYR A 47 40.66 26.54 -0.02
N GLN A 48 41.29 26.81 -1.17
CA GLN A 48 41.58 28.17 -1.60
C GLN A 48 40.30 28.99 -1.82
N HIS A 49 39.26 28.37 -2.37
CA HIS A 49 37.98 29.04 -2.65
C HIS A 49 37.06 29.16 -1.42
N THR A 50 36.98 28.12 -0.60
CA THR A 50 35.94 28.04 0.46
C THR A 50 36.50 28.06 1.88
N ARG A 51 37.82 27.94 2.05
CA ARG A 51 38.49 27.64 3.34
C ARG A 51 38.05 26.32 3.98
N CYS A 52 37.34 25.47 3.23
CA CYS A 52 36.92 24.14 3.64
C CYS A 52 37.57 23.07 2.75
N VAL A 53 37.81 21.89 3.32
CA VAL A 53 38.37 20.72 2.59
C VAL A 53 37.29 19.68 2.26
N ILE A 54 36.13 19.79 2.91
CA ILE A 54 34.97 18.93 2.71
C ILE A 54 33.89 19.81 2.08
N ARG A 55 33.35 19.41 0.91
CA ARG A 55 32.20 20.11 0.32
C ARG A 55 30.98 19.93 1.20
N ASN A 56 30.17 20.97 1.28
CA ASN A 56 28.88 20.90 1.95
C ASN A 56 27.99 19.85 1.25
N PRO A 57 27.43 18.86 1.99
CA PRO A 57 26.48 17.89 1.45
C PRO A 57 25.31 18.51 0.66
N ASN A 58 24.90 19.72 1.04
CA ASN A 58 23.77 20.41 0.43
C ASN A 58 24.13 21.09 -0.90
N GLU A 59 25.42 21.23 -1.22
CA GLU A 59 25.91 21.82 -2.48
C GLU A 59 26.26 20.78 -3.54
N TYR A 60 26.15 19.48 -3.22
CA TYR A 60 26.24 18.47 -4.27
C TYR A 60 25.02 18.63 -5.19
N GLU A 61 25.27 18.80 -6.49
CA GLU A 61 24.25 18.57 -7.51
C GLU A 61 23.58 17.22 -7.22
N GLN A 62 22.27 17.12 -7.40
CA GLN A 62 21.56 15.85 -7.21
C GLN A 62 22.17 14.80 -8.13
N GLN A 63 23.01 13.92 -7.56
CA GLN A 63 23.63 12.83 -8.29
C GLN A 63 22.69 11.64 -8.27
N GLY A 64 22.13 11.31 -9.44
CA GLY A 64 21.26 10.15 -9.61
C GLY A 64 20.43 10.22 -10.88
N ARG A 65 19.84 9.08 -11.26
CA ARG A 65 18.81 9.05 -12.30
C ARG A 65 17.60 9.83 -11.79
N PRO A 66 17.06 10.79 -12.56
CA PRO A 66 15.84 11.50 -12.17
C PRO A 66 14.70 10.51 -11.92
N SER A 67 13.85 10.85 -10.95
CA SER A 67 12.65 10.05 -10.65
C SER A 67 11.83 9.89 -11.92
N LEU A 68 11.48 8.65 -12.27
CA LEU A 68 10.64 8.39 -13.43
C LEU A 68 9.20 8.88 -13.21
N LEU A 69 8.78 9.00 -11.95
CA LEU A 69 7.52 9.63 -11.58
C LEU A 69 7.70 11.13 -11.44
N SER A 70 6.81 11.85 -12.10
CA SER A 70 6.58 13.28 -11.93
C SER A 70 5.77 13.57 -10.65
N ASP A 71 5.72 14.84 -10.26
CA ASP A 71 4.87 15.30 -9.16
C ASP A 71 3.37 15.10 -9.46
N SER A 72 2.97 15.22 -10.74
CA SER A 72 1.59 14.93 -11.17
C SER A 72 1.23 13.47 -10.99
N ASP A 73 2.13 12.55 -11.38
CA ASP A 73 1.91 11.11 -11.20
C ASP A 73 1.74 10.76 -9.72
N THR A 74 2.56 11.39 -8.88
CA THR A 74 2.54 11.18 -7.43
C THR A 74 1.21 11.66 -6.83
N LYS A 75 0.72 12.83 -7.24
CA LYS A 75 -0.59 13.36 -6.80
C LYS A 75 -1.75 12.49 -7.28
N PHE A 76 -1.69 12.01 -8.52
CA PHE A 76 -2.69 11.10 -9.08
C PHE A 76 -2.75 9.80 -8.28
N MET A 77 -1.60 9.18 -7.98
CA MET A 77 -1.56 7.95 -7.18
C MET A 77 -2.15 8.13 -5.77
N ILE A 78 -1.90 9.27 -5.12
CA ILE A 78 -2.50 9.58 -3.81
C ILE A 78 -4.03 9.66 -3.93
N LYS A 79 -4.53 10.42 -4.90
CA LYS A 79 -5.97 10.58 -5.14
C LYS A 79 -6.63 9.24 -5.43
N LEU A 80 -6.03 8.45 -6.33
CA LEU A 80 -6.52 7.13 -6.71
C LEU A 80 -6.65 6.19 -5.50
N VAL A 81 -5.64 6.16 -4.63
CA VAL A 81 -5.67 5.35 -3.41
C VAL A 81 -6.69 5.86 -2.39
N GLN A 82 -6.95 7.18 -2.33
CA GLN A 82 -7.96 7.73 -1.44
C GLN A 82 -9.38 7.38 -1.90
N GLU A 83 -9.63 7.42 -3.20
CA GLU A 83 -10.94 7.11 -3.80
C GLU A 83 -11.21 5.59 -3.81
N GLU A 84 -10.20 4.80 -4.18
CA GLU A 84 -10.30 3.35 -4.33
C GLU A 84 -9.15 2.64 -3.59
N PRO A 85 -9.19 2.59 -2.24
CA PRO A 85 -8.09 2.08 -1.45
C PRO A 85 -7.88 0.56 -1.60
N GLY A 86 -8.85 -0.17 -2.15
CA GLY A 86 -8.81 -1.62 -2.34
C GLY A 86 -8.10 -2.10 -3.61
N LEU A 87 -7.57 -1.19 -4.44
CA LEU A 87 -6.94 -1.56 -5.71
C LEU A 87 -5.63 -2.35 -5.52
N PHE A 88 -5.44 -3.34 -6.40
CA PHE A 88 -4.20 -4.07 -6.52
C PHE A 88 -3.10 -3.22 -7.20
N LEU A 89 -1.84 -3.66 -7.06
CA LEU A 89 -0.70 -2.90 -7.56
C LEU A 89 -0.66 -2.83 -9.09
N ASP A 90 -1.08 -3.90 -9.77
CA ASP A 90 -1.27 -3.99 -11.21
C ASP A 90 -2.42 -3.11 -11.69
N GLU A 91 -3.55 -3.07 -10.99
CA GLU A 91 -4.66 -2.14 -11.29
C GLU A 91 -4.23 -0.67 -11.13
N ILE A 92 -3.48 -0.34 -10.07
CA ILE A 92 -2.90 1.01 -9.88
C ILE A 92 -1.93 1.34 -11.01
N ARG A 93 -1.13 0.36 -11.44
CA ARG A 93 -0.19 0.52 -12.57
C ARG A 93 -0.92 0.79 -13.87
N GLU A 94 -1.97 0.03 -14.18
CA GLU A 94 -2.77 0.21 -15.39
C GLU A 94 -3.40 1.59 -15.42
N ARG A 95 -4.07 2.01 -14.34
CA ARG A 95 -4.67 3.35 -14.26
C ARG A 95 -3.66 4.49 -14.35
N LEU A 96 -2.47 4.31 -13.78
CA LEU A 96 -1.40 5.29 -13.89
C LEU A 96 -0.89 5.40 -15.34
N TYR A 97 -0.81 4.26 -16.03
CA TYR A 97 -0.42 4.23 -17.44
C TYR A 97 -1.49 4.88 -18.33
N ASP A 98 -2.77 4.60 -18.07
CA ASP A 98 -3.88 5.16 -18.84
C ASP A 98 -3.97 6.69 -18.72
N GLU A 99 -3.72 7.24 -17.53
CA GLU A 99 -3.80 8.69 -17.30
C GLU A 99 -2.54 9.44 -17.79
N ASN A 100 -1.34 8.93 -17.45
CA ASN A 100 -0.09 9.69 -17.60
C ASN A 100 0.91 9.05 -18.58
N GLY A 101 0.59 7.91 -19.18
CA GLY A 101 1.48 7.16 -20.10
C GLY A 101 2.71 6.55 -19.41
N THR A 102 2.79 6.62 -18.08
CA THR A 102 4.00 6.24 -17.32
C THR A 102 3.91 4.77 -16.90
N LEU A 103 4.65 3.91 -17.61
CA LEU A 103 4.71 2.49 -17.29
C LEU A 103 5.77 2.20 -16.22
N LEU A 104 5.31 1.75 -15.05
CA LEU A 104 6.17 1.29 -13.96
C LEU A 104 6.08 -0.22 -13.77
N SER A 105 7.15 -0.80 -13.21
CA SER A 105 7.05 -2.16 -12.66
C SER A 105 6.16 -2.16 -11.42
N VAL A 106 5.58 -3.31 -11.09
CA VAL A 106 4.74 -3.50 -9.90
C VAL A 106 5.53 -3.20 -8.62
N GLU A 107 6.81 -3.58 -8.59
CA GLU A 107 7.73 -3.30 -7.48
C GLU A 107 8.02 -1.81 -7.34
N ALA A 108 8.12 -1.10 -8.47
CA ALA A 108 8.31 0.35 -8.47
C ALA A 108 7.06 1.05 -7.91
N ILE A 109 5.85 0.63 -8.29
CA ILE A 109 4.59 1.14 -7.71
C ILE A 109 4.60 0.91 -6.20
N HIS A 110 4.89 -0.32 -5.75
CA HIS A 110 4.95 -0.66 -4.33
C HIS A 110 5.96 0.21 -3.57
N ARG A 111 7.19 0.35 -4.09
CA ARG A 111 8.23 1.17 -3.46
C ARG A 111 7.80 2.62 -3.36
N ASN A 112 7.18 3.17 -4.40
CA ASN A 112 6.70 4.56 -4.36
C ASN A 112 5.59 4.75 -3.33
N LEU A 113 4.60 3.84 -3.29
CA LEU A 113 3.54 3.88 -2.28
C LEU A 113 4.09 3.80 -0.85
N VAL A 114 4.97 2.85 -0.57
CA VAL A 114 5.45 2.60 0.80
C VAL A 114 6.53 3.59 1.22
N VAL A 115 7.57 3.76 0.40
CA VAL A 115 8.79 4.49 0.79
C VAL A 115 8.62 5.99 0.59
N LYS A 116 8.08 6.42 -0.55
CA LYS A 116 7.92 7.85 -0.83
C LYS A 116 6.64 8.42 -0.23
N LEU A 117 5.52 7.72 -0.39
CA LEU A 117 4.20 8.21 0.00
C LEU A 117 3.78 7.79 1.42
N SER A 118 4.55 6.91 2.08
CA SER A 118 4.20 6.37 3.39
C SER A 118 2.79 5.75 3.45
N ILE A 119 2.32 5.17 2.34
CA ILE A 119 1.04 4.46 2.24
C ILE A 119 1.28 2.99 2.54
N THR A 120 0.46 2.44 3.43
CA THR A 120 0.57 1.06 3.93
C THR A 120 -0.71 0.29 3.68
N LEU A 121 -0.59 -1.04 3.60
CA LEU A 121 -1.73 -1.94 3.45
C LEU A 121 -2.33 -2.26 4.83
N LYS A 122 -3.65 -2.14 4.97
CA LYS A 122 -4.38 -2.32 6.25
C LYS A 122 -5.64 -3.13 6.03
N LYS A 123 -6.14 -3.77 7.09
CA LYS A 123 -7.48 -4.40 7.09
C LYS A 123 -8.51 -3.30 7.37
N PRO A 124 -9.36 -2.92 6.39
CA PRO A 124 -10.30 -1.83 6.59
C PRO A 124 -11.45 -2.27 7.50
N SER A 125 -11.98 -1.35 8.29
CA SER A 125 -13.26 -1.56 8.98
C SER A 125 -14.41 -1.40 7.99
N THR A 126 -15.21 -2.45 7.81
CA THR A 126 -16.46 -2.36 7.03
C THR A 126 -17.53 -1.70 7.90
N MET A 127 -18.05 -0.55 7.46
CA MET A 127 -19.12 0.16 8.17
C MET A 127 -20.45 0.01 7.42
N ASN A 128 -21.50 -0.46 8.10
CA ASN A 128 -22.86 -0.48 7.55
C ASN A 128 -23.56 0.84 7.93
N ILE A 129 -23.84 1.67 6.93
CA ILE A 129 -24.44 3.01 7.08
C ILE A 129 -25.88 2.93 7.64
N ARG A 130 -26.58 1.81 7.47
CA ARG A 130 -27.99 1.63 7.88
C ARG A 130 -28.16 1.03 9.28
N LYS A 131 -27.08 0.82 10.03
CA LYS A 131 -27.14 0.16 11.34
C LYS A 131 -27.73 1.08 12.41
N CYS A 132 -28.98 0.85 12.80
CA CYS A 132 -29.61 1.47 13.97
C CYS A 132 -29.42 0.58 15.22
N LEU A 133 -28.80 1.11 16.27
CA LEU A 133 -28.56 0.34 17.51
C LEU A 133 -29.84 0.14 18.32
N ILE A 134 -30.76 1.11 18.32
CA ILE A 134 -32.02 1.04 19.09
C ILE A 134 -32.85 -0.15 18.59
N THR A 135 -33.14 -0.18 17.28
CA THR A 135 -33.91 -1.27 16.65
C THR A 135 -33.24 -2.63 16.84
N LYS A 136 -31.91 -2.69 16.85
CA LYS A 136 -31.17 -3.92 17.15
C LYS A 136 -31.46 -4.43 18.56
N TYR A 137 -31.42 -3.55 19.57
CA TYR A 137 -31.66 -3.95 20.95
C TYR A 137 -33.11 -4.35 21.20
N ASP A 138 -34.07 -3.61 20.63
CA ASP A 138 -35.50 -3.96 20.71
C ASP A 138 -35.79 -5.35 20.13
N TYR A 139 -35.14 -5.70 19.02
CA TYR A 139 -35.26 -7.04 18.42
C TYR A 139 -34.67 -8.12 19.34
N VAL A 140 -33.48 -7.88 19.92
CA VAL A 140 -32.83 -8.83 20.84
C VAL A 140 -33.70 -9.09 22.07
N GLU A 141 -34.35 -8.05 22.61
CA GLU A 141 -35.26 -8.19 23.74
C GLU A 141 -36.48 -9.06 23.40
N LYS A 142 -37.11 -8.83 22.24
CA LYS A 142 -38.25 -9.65 21.76
C LYS A 142 -37.88 -11.11 21.57
N MET A 143 -36.66 -11.38 21.09
CA MET A 143 -36.18 -12.75 20.81
C MET A 143 -35.63 -13.48 22.04
N ARG A 144 -35.57 -12.83 23.22
CA ARG A 144 -34.91 -13.36 24.43
C ARG A 144 -35.39 -14.76 24.84
N PHE A 145 -36.66 -15.09 24.60
CA PHE A 145 -37.27 -16.35 25.02
C PHE A 145 -37.41 -17.38 23.90
N VAL A 146 -36.93 -17.08 22.69
CA VAL A 146 -36.99 -18.03 21.57
C VAL A 146 -35.75 -18.93 21.62
N PRO A 147 -35.91 -20.26 21.78
CA PRO A 147 -34.78 -21.19 21.73
C PRO A 147 -34.07 -21.13 20.37
N ALA A 148 -32.73 -21.25 20.39
CA ALA A 148 -31.92 -21.20 19.17
C ALA A 148 -32.24 -22.34 18.18
N GLU A 149 -32.74 -23.47 18.69
CA GLU A 149 -33.17 -24.63 17.88
C GLU A 149 -34.32 -24.33 16.93
N PHE A 150 -35.13 -23.30 17.23
CA PHE A 150 -36.26 -22.89 16.40
C PHE A 150 -35.91 -21.79 15.40
N LEU A 151 -34.66 -21.33 15.41
CA LEU A 151 -34.20 -20.25 14.54
C LEU A 151 -33.53 -20.84 13.31
N VAL A 152 -34.08 -20.50 12.14
CA VAL A 152 -33.45 -20.71 10.84
C VAL A 152 -33.15 -19.34 10.26
N PHE A 153 -31.88 -19.10 9.96
CA PHE A 153 -31.41 -17.85 9.38
C PHE A 153 -31.26 -18.03 7.87
N THR A 154 -31.81 -17.09 7.13
CA THR A 154 -31.70 -16.99 5.67
C THR A 154 -31.21 -15.61 5.32
N ASP A 155 -30.20 -15.52 4.48
CA ASP A 155 -29.72 -14.25 3.93
C ASP A 155 -29.13 -14.49 2.55
N GLU A 156 -29.36 -13.58 1.61
CA GLU A 156 -28.80 -13.69 0.28
C GLU A 156 -27.32 -13.32 0.32
N SER A 157 -26.47 -14.25 -0.10
CA SER A 157 -25.04 -14.05 -0.22
C SER A 157 -24.64 -14.11 -1.69
N ALA A 158 -24.04 -13.04 -2.20
CA ALA A 158 -23.42 -13.04 -3.52
C ALA A 158 -21.95 -13.48 -3.43
N ILE A 159 -21.55 -14.37 -4.32
CA ILE A 159 -20.16 -14.79 -4.52
C ILE A 159 -19.69 -14.22 -5.86
N CYS A 160 -18.60 -13.46 -5.82
CA CYS A 160 -17.92 -12.94 -7.00
C CYS A 160 -16.41 -13.18 -6.88
N ASP A 161 -15.76 -13.50 -8.00
CA ASP A 161 -14.29 -13.65 -8.11
C ASP A 161 -13.52 -12.46 -7.51
N ARG A 162 -14.05 -11.23 -7.63
CA ARG A 162 -13.39 -10.02 -7.10
C ARG A 162 -13.47 -9.91 -5.57
N ASP A 163 -14.53 -10.41 -4.96
CA ASP A 163 -14.77 -10.26 -3.52
C ASP A 163 -13.87 -11.17 -2.67
N LEU A 164 -13.42 -12.29 -3.23
CA LEU A 164 -12.53 -13.23 -2.55
C LEU A 164 -11.13 -12.66 -2.25
N LEU A 165 -10.70 -11.65 -3.01
CA LEU A 165 -9.29 -11.17 -2.96
C LEU A 165 -9.11 -9.77 -2.33
N ARG A 166 -10.16 -8.95 -2.23
CA ARG A 166 -10.06 -7.52 -1.81
C ARG A 166 -10.26 -7.31 -0.30
N ASN A 167 -9.54 -8.04 0.54
CA ASN A 167 -9.64 -7.96 2.00
C ASN A 167 -8.84 -6.82 2.64
N PHE A 168 -7.99 -6.15 1.86
CA PHE A 168 -7.09 -5.12 2.35
C PHE A 168 -7.28 -3.81 1.59
N ALA A 169 -6.94 -2.71 2.26
CA ALA A 169 -7.06 -1.37 1.75
C ALA A 169 -5.80 -0.56 2.07
N ARG A 170 -5.40 0.33 1.16
CA ARG A 170 -4.24 1.20 1.30
C ARG A 170 -4.63 2.49 2.01
N ALA A 171 -3.81 2.90 2.98
CA ALA A 171 -3.98 4.16 3.69
C ALA A 171 -2.64 4.70 4.19
N PRO A 172 -2.51 6.03 4.41
CA PRO A 172 -1.33 6.62 5.03
C PRO A 172 -0.92 5.92 6.33
N LYS A 173 0.37 5.84 6.61
CA LYS A 173 0.89 5.24 7.83
C LYS A 173 0.32 5.98 9.04
N GLY A 174 -0.18 5.24 10.03
CA GLY A 174 -0.81 5.80 11.23
C GLY A 174 -2.30 6.17 11.13
N SER A 175 -2.90 6.28 9.94
CA SER A 175 -4.33 6.60 9.80
C SER A 175 -5.22 5.36 9.67
N PRO A 176 -6.46 5.33 10.21
CA PRO A 176 -7.38 4.22 9.94
C PRO A 176 -7.72 4.16 8.44
N SER A 177 -8.14 2.99 7.97
CA SER A 177 -8.68 2.80 6.62
C SER A 177 -10.14 2.36 6.74
N ALA A 178 -11.02 3.10 6.06
CA ALA A 178 -12.41 2.72 5.88
C ALA A 178 -12.63 2.39 4.41
N ARG A 179 -13.42 1.36 4.14
CA ARG A 179 -13.91 1.07 2.79
C ARG A 179 -15.42 1.20 2.79
N PHE A 180 -15.93 1.88 1.78
CA PHE A 180 -17.34 1.83 1.43
C PHE A 180 -17.51 0.75 0.37
N VAL A 181 -18.53 -0.09 0.53
CA VAL A 181 -18.88 -1.07 -0.50
C VAL A 181 -19.58 -0.30 -1.62
N VAL A 182 -18.84 0.01 -2.68
CA VAL A 182 -19.40 0.63 -3.89
C VAL A 182 -19.88 -0.49 -4.82
N ASN A 183 -21.07 -0.31 -5.39
CA ASN A 183 -21.81 -1.29 -6.20
C ASN A 183 -20.91 -2.08 -7.15
N GLN A 184 -20.69 -3.35 -6.80
CA GLN A 184 -20.08 -4.35 -7.66
C GLN A 184 -21.24 -5.06 -8.38
N ASN A 185 -21.45 -4.73 -9.66
CA ASN A 185 -22.22 -5.58 -10.59
C ASN A 185 -21.29 -6.38 -11.54
N PRO A 186 -20.27 -7.11 -11.06
CA PRO A 186 -19.69 -8.19 -11.83
C PRO A 186 -20.68 -9.37 -11.89
N GLU A 187 -20.44 -10.29 -12.81
CA GLU A 187 -21.09 -11.60 -12.78
C GLU A 187 -20.86 -12.24 -11.42
N ARG A 188 -21.95 -12.72 -10.81
CA ARG A 188 -21.96 -13.24 -9.45
C ARG A 188 -22.95 -14.37 -9.35
N ILE A 189 -22.63 -15.33 -8.49
CA ILE A 189 -23.53 -16.41 -8.12
C ILE A 189 -24.21 -15.99 -6.82
N SER A 190 -25.53 -15.97 -6.80
CA SER A 190 -26.33 -15.69 -5.61
C SER A 190 -26.64 -17.01 -4.91
N VAL A 191 -26.44 -17.04 -3.60
CA VAL A 191 -26.69 -18.19 -2.74
C VAL A 191 -27.65 -17.78 -1.63
N LEU A 192 -28.70 -18.58 -1.42
CA LEU A 192 -29.65 -18.41 -0.33
C LEU A 192 -29.65 -19.67 0.54
N PRO A 193 -28.81 -19.72 1.59
CA PRO A 193 -28.78 -20.82 2.53
C PRO A 193 -29.82 -20.63 3.63
N ALA A 194 -30.45 -21.72 4.06
CA ALA A 194 -31.18 -21.81 5.32
C ALA A 194 -30.27 -22.48 6.35
N ILE A 195 -29.88 -21.75 7.40
CA ILE A 195 -28.89 -22.19 8.39
C ILE A 195 -29.54 -22.23 9.77
N GLY A 196 -29.55 -23.39 10.40
CA GLY A 196 -29.95 -23.56 11.80
C GLY A 196 -28.74 -23.81 12.71
N ILE A 197 -29.00 -24.09 13.99
CA ILE A 197 -27.93 -24.39 14.97
C ILE A 197 -27.09 -25.61 14.60
N GLY A 198 -27.67 -26.57 13.86
CA GLY A 198 -26.99 -27.78 13.38
C GLY A 198 -26.22 -27.61 12.07
N GLY A 199 -26.22 -26.41 11.48
CA GLY A 199 -25.57 -26.13 10.19
C GLY A 199 -26.58 -25.83 9.06
N ILE A 200 -26.15 -26.05 7.82
CA ILE A 200 -26.95 -25.76 6.62
C ILE A 200 -28.07 -26.80 6.51
N LEU A 201 -29.32 -26.32 6.52
CA LEU A 201 -30.52 -27.12 6.37
C LEU A 201 -30.93 -27.26 4.90
N ALA A 202 -30.79 -26.17 4.13
CA ALA A 202 -31.07 -26.11 2.71
C ALA A 202 -30.24 -25.01 2.04
N MET A 203 -30.06 -25.08 0.73
CA MET A 203 -29.36 -24.06 -0.05
C MET A 203 -29.96 -23.96 -1.45
N ALA A 204 -30.28 -22.74 -1.88
CA ALA A 204 -30.60 -22.42 -3.27
C ALA A 204 -29.44 -21.62 -3.88
N VAL A 205 -29.17 -21.86 -5.16
CA VAL A 205 -28.09 -21.20 -5.92
C VAL A 205 -28.64 -20.76 -7.26
N THR A 206 -28.39 -19.51 -7.63
CA THR A 206 -28.84 -18.92 -8.90
C THR A 206 -27.78 -17.99 -9.47
N ASP A 207 -27.69 -17.91 -10.80
CA ASP A 207 -26.83 -16.93 -11.48
C ASP A 207 -27.46 -15.52 -11.51
N ASN A 208 -28.72 -15.41 -11.07
CA ASN A 208 -29.48 -14.18 -10.95
C ASN A 208 -29.73 -13.82 -9.48
N THR A 209 -30.15 -12.59 -9.21
CA THR A 209 -30.64 -12.17 -7.89
C THR A 209 -31.94 -12.89 -7.55
N PHE A 210 -32.11 -13.27 -6.28
CA PHE A 210 -33.40 -13.75 -5.78
C PHE A 210 -34.40 -12.58 -5.79
N ASN A 211 -35.52 -12.73 -6.50
CA ASN A 211 -36.58 -11.74 -6.55
C ASN A 211 -37.83 -12.29 -5.85
N ASP A 212 -38.63 -11.42 -5.24
CA ASP A 212 -39.84 -11.76 -4.46
C ASP A 212 -40.78 -12.81 -5.12
N PRO A 213 -41.03 -12.85 -6.45
CA PRO A 213 -41.92 -13.86 -7.04
C PRO A 213 -41.34 -15.28 -7.10
N SER A 214 -40.01 -15.42 -7.10
CA SER A 214 -39.31 -16.72 -7.10
C SER A 214 -39.17 -17.31 -5.70
N ASP A 215 -39.13 -16.46 -4.67
CA ASP A 215 -38.90 -16.85 -3.28
C ASP A 215 -40.13 -17.53 -2.64
N GLU A 216 -41.34 -17.22 -3.10
CA GLU A 216 -42.58 -17.90 -2.68
C GLU A 216 -42.59 -19.41 -3.03
N SER A 217 -41.79 -19.82 -4.02
CA SER A 217 -41.63 -21.24 -4.37
C SER A 217 -40.64 -21.97 -3.44
N LEU A 218 -39.69 -21.24 -2.86
CA LEU A 218 -38.68 -21.73 -1.93
C LEU A 218 -39.19 -21.73 -0.48
N SER A 219 -40.16 -20.89 -0.15
CA SER A 219 -40.79 -20.81 1.17
C SER A 219 -41.92 -21.84 1.39
N LYS A 220 -42.24 -22.66 0.38
CA LYS A 220 -43.20 -23.76 0.55
C LYS A 220 -42.50 -24.92 1.27
N PRO A 221 -42.90 -25.27 2.49
CA PRO A 221 -42.42 -26.49 3.10
C PRO A 221 -42.89 -27.66 2.23
N GLN A 222 -41.97 -28.30 1.51
CA GLN A 222 -42.15 -29.70 1.16
C GLN A 222 -42.10 -30.46 2.49
N PHE A 223 -43.26 -30.59 3.13
CA PHE A 223 -43.47 -31.55 4.20
C PHE A 223 -43.17 -32.94 3.62
N TYR A 224 -41.92 -33.38 3.73
CA TYR A 224 -41.62 -34.80 3.69
C TYR A 224 -42.13 -35.39 5.00
N THR A 225 -43.40 -35.78 5.02
CA THR A 225 -43.89 -36.77 5.98
C THR A 225 -43.13 -38.07 5.71
N CYS A 226 -42.07 -38.33 6.47
CA CYS A 226 -41.63 -39.70 6.71
C CYS A 226 -42.42 -40.21 7.92
N LEU A 227 -43.30 -41.18 7.66
CA LEU A 227 -43.77 -42.16 8.64
C LEU A 227 -42.59 -42.94 9.22
#